data_AF-A0A7X4B2A7-F1
#
_entry.id   AF-A0A7X4B2A7-F1
#
_cell.length_a   1.000
_cell.length_b   1.000
_cell.length_c   1.000
_cell.angle_alpha   90.00
_cell.angle_beta   90.00
_cell.angle_gamma   90.00
#
_symmetry.space_group_name_H-M   'P 1'
#
loop_
_entity.id
_entity.type
_entity.pdbx_description
1 polymer ?
#
loop_
_entity_poly.entity_id
_entity_poly.type
_entity_poly.pdbx_seq_one_letter_code
_entity_poly.pdbx_strand_id
1 'polypeptide(L)'
;MSPKKAALDSEMVHRFVYDAHSDFESVKALLDKEPALVNACWDWGGGDWETGLGAAAHMGRRDIAEYLLQHGARIDLYAAAMLGKLSIVQAVLADNLSEKDKPGPHGISLMAHARKGGKEAAEVVKLLRSLDKKPK
;
A
#
# COMPACT_ATOMS: atom_id res chain seq x y z
N MET A 1 -6.13 26.85 21.82
CA MET A 1 -5.87 25.91 20.70
C MET A 1 -4.39 26.00 20.39
N SER A 2 -3.68 24.87 20.36
CA SER A 2 -2.27 24.87 19.95
C SER A 2 -2.15 25.35 18.49
N PRO A 3 -1.06 26.06 18.11
CA PRO A 3 -0.88 26.50 16.74
C PRO A 3 -0.86 25.29 15.79
N LYS A 4 -1.51 25.44 14.64
CA LYS A 4 -1.55 24.41 13.60
C LYS A 4 -0.11 24.16 13.12
N LYS A 5 0.33 22.90 13.12
CA LYS A 5 1.63 22.53 12.52
C LYS A 5 1.64 22.91 11.04
N ALA A 6 2.82 23.27 10.53
CA ALA A 6 3.03 23.50 9.11
C ALA A 6 2.74 22.22 8.30
N ALA A 7 2.49 22.38 7.00
CA ALA A 7 2.44 21.24 6.08
C ALA A 7 3.81 20.55 6.03
N LEU A 8 3.81 19.26 5.69
CA LEU A 8 5.04 18.50 5.50
C LEU A 8 5.84 19.07 4.31
N ASP A 9 7.16 19.02 4.44
CA ASP A 9 8.07 19.37 3.36
C ASP A 9 7.88 18.43 2.17
N SER A 10 7.65 18.99 0.98
CA SER A 10 7.31 18.19 -0.20
C SER A 10 8.45 17.31 -0.68
N GLU A 11 9.70 17.77 -0.58
CA GLU A 11 10.86 16.96 -0.98
C GLU A 11 11.02 15.76 -0.03
N MET A 12 10.76 15.97 1.26
CA MET A 12 10.75 14.90 2.25
C MET A 12 9.62 13.89 2.00
N VAL A 13 8.42 14.35 1.62
CA VAL A 13 7.32 13.44 1.25
C VAL A 13 7.68 12.63 0.00
N HIS A 14 8.15 13.27 -1.07
CA HIS A 14 8.62 12.58 -2.27
C HIS A 14 9.67 11.52 -1.93
N ARG A 15 10.70 11.91 -1.17
CA ARG A 15 11.80 11.02 -0.79
C ARG A 15 11.29 9.84 0.04
N PHE A 16 10.41 10.07 1.00
CA PHE A 16 9.84 9.00 1.83
C PHE A 16 9.05 7.98 1.01
N VAL A 17 8.17 8.43 0.11
CA VAL A 17 7.39 7.54 -0.75
C VAL A 17 8.31 6.80 -1.74
N TYR A 18 9.28 7.50 -2.34
CA TYR A 18 10.27 6.90 -3.22
C TYR A 18 11.07 5.80 -2.52
N ASP A 19 11.63 6.10 -1.34
CA ASP A 19 12.48 5.17 -0.59
C ASP A 19 11.69 3.95 -0.10
N ALA A 20 10.39 4.08 0.18
CA ALA A 20 9.54 2.97 0.58
C ALA A 20 9.42 1.85 -0.47
N HIS A 21 9.87 2.08 -1.71
CA HIS A 21 10.01 1.02 -2.71
C HIS A 21 11.12 0.01 -2.37
N SER A 22 12.17 0.42 -1.64
CA SER A 22 13.35 -0.45 -1.46
C SER A 22 14.27 -0.16 -0.26
N ASP A 23 14.35 1.07 0.23
CA ASP A 23 15.34 1.49 1.22
C ASP A 23 14.72 1.55 2.62
N PHE A 24 14.70 0.41 3.30
CA PHE A 24 14.08 0.30 4.62
C PHE A 24 14.79 1.16 5.68
N GLU A 25 16.12 1.27 5.63
CA GLU A 25 16.85 2.08 6.61
C GLU A 25 16.54 3.57 6.44
N SER A 26 16.45 4.05 5.19
CA SER A 26 16.03 5.43 4.93
C SER A 26 14.59 5.69 5.38
N VAL A 27 13.66 4.76 5.13
CA VAL A 27 12.27 4.86 5.61
C VAL A 27 12.22 5.02 7.13
N LYS A 28 12.97 4.22 7.88
CA LYS A 28 13.05 4.33 9.35
C LYS A 28 13.59 5.70 9.77
N ALA A 29 14.73 6.11 9.21
CA ALA A 29 15.38 7.37 9.55
C ALA A 29 14.50 8.59 9.26
N LEU A 30 13.79 8.59 8.13
CA LEU A 30 12.84 9.64 7.78
C LEU A 30 11.64 9.66 8.72
N LEU A 31 11.09 8.51 9.07
CA LEU A 31 9.94 8.42 9.94
C LEU A 31 10.26 8.78 11.40
N ASP A 32 11.45 8.44 11.88
CA ASP A 32 11.96 8.87 13.20
C ASP A 32 12.09 10.40 13.26
N LYS A 33 12.51 11.03 12.16
CA LYS A 33 12.65 12.48 12.06
C LYS A 33 11.31 13.20 11.95
N GLU A 34 10.38 12.67 11.16
CA GLU A 34 9.05 13.26 10.95
C GLU A 34 7.96 12.17 10.92
N PRO A 35 7.39 11.81 12.08
CA PRO A 35 6.40 10.73 12.20
C PRO A 35 5.13 10.94 11.35
N ALA A 36 4.79 12.18 11.00
CA ALA A 36 3.62 12.44 10.17
C ALA A 36 3.78 11.97 8.70
N LEU A 37 5.00 11.62 8.26
CA LEU A 37 5.24 11.03 6.94
C LEU A 37 4.52 9.70 6.73
N VAL A 38 4.20 8.95 7.80
CA VAL A 38 3.66 7.58 7.71
C VAL A 38 2.38 7.48 6.84
N ASN A 39 1.58 8.55 6.79
CA ASN A 39 0.36 8.63 5.98
C ASN A 39 0.47 9.72 4.88
N ALA A 40 1.67 10.24 4.63
CA ALA A 40 1.90 11.16 3.53
C ALA A 40 1.77 10.43 2.18
N CYS A 41 1.38 11.19 1.17
CA CYS A 41 1.12 10.70 -0.17
C CYS A 41 1.80 11.61 -1.19
N TRP A 42 2.35 11.03 -2.24
CA TRP A 42 2.98 11.75 -3.33
C TRP A 42 2.20 11.56 -4.62
N ASP A 43 2.01 12.62 -5.40
CA ASP A 43 1.45 12.56 -6.75
C ASP A 43 2.61 12.41 -7.74
N TRP A 44 2.73 11.23 -8.36
CA TRP A 44 3.70 11.01 -9.43
C TRP A 44 3.33 11.76 -10.73
N GLY A 45 2.15 12.36 -10.77
CA GLY A 45 1.57 13.09 -11.90
C GLY A 45 0.38 12.33 -12.49
N GLY A 46 -0.56 13.07 -13.07
CA GLY A 46 -1.74 12.47 -13.73
C GLY A 46 -2.73 11.80 -12.78
N GLY A 47 -2.67 12.11 -11.48
CA GLY A 47 -3.54 11.52 -10.46
C GLY A 47 -3.03 10.18 -9.90
N ASP A 48 -1.78 9.83 -10.15
CA ASP A 48 -1.12 8.64 -9.61
C ASP A 48 -0.58 8.91 -8.20
N TRP A 49 -1.52 8.90 -7.24
CA TRP A 49 -1.23 9.14 -5.83
C TRP A 49 -0.73 7.88 -5.14
N GLU A 50 0.41 7.97 -4.45
CA GLU A 50 1.01 6.85 -3.74
C GLU A 50 1.46 7.21 -2.32
N THR A 51 1.14 6.35 -1.36
CA THR A 51 1.68 6.40 0.00
C THR A 51 2.91 5.50 0.12
N GLY A 52 3.73 5.68 1.16
CA GLY A 52 4.83 4.76 1.45
C GLY A 52 4.39 3.30 1.62
N LEU A 53 3.18 3.07 2.15
CA LEU A 53 2.61 1.72 2.24
C LEU A 53 2.26 1.15 0.85
N GLY A 54 1.71 1.98 -0.05
CA GLY A 54 1.43 1.60 -1.43
C GLY A 54 2.68 1.22 -2.22
N ALA A 55 3.74 2.01 -2.06
CA ALA A 55 5.06 1.73 -2.63
C ALA A 55 5.62 0.38 -2.16
N ALA A 56 5.62 0.15 -0.84
CA ALA A 56 6.08 -1.11 -0.27
C ALA A 56 5.23 -2.30 -0.73
N ALA A 57 3.91 -2.11 -0.85
CA ALA A 57 2.97 -3.14 -1.26
C ALA A 57 3.19 -3.61 -2.70
N HIS A 58 3.30 -2.72 -3.68
CA HIS A 58 3.49 -3.15 -5.07
C HIS A 58 4.91 -3.71 -5.31
N MET A 59 5.87 -3.35 -4.46
CA MET A 59 7.23 -3.91 -4.49
C MET A 59 7.36 -5.25 -3.75
N GLY A 60 6.37 -5.66 -2.96
CA GLY A 60 6.43 -6.87 -2.13
C GLY A 60 7.35 -6.73 -0.91
N ARG A 61 7.64 -5.50 -0.49
CA ARG A 61 8.47 -5.17 0.68
C ARG A 61 7.67 -5.34 1.96
N ARG A 62 7.42 -6.59 2.34
CA ARG A 62 6.70 -6.95 3.57
C ARG A 62 7.33 -6.32 4.82
N ASP A 63 8.66 -6.31 4.88
CA ASP A 63 9.46 -5.67 5.93
C ASP A 63 9.08 -4.19 6.12
N ILE A 64 9.04 -3.42 5.03
CA ILE A 64 8.68 -2.00 5.06
C ILE A 64 7.18 -1.85 5.36
N ALA A 65 6.30 -2.61 4.71
CA ALA A 65 4.87 -2.49 4.89
C ALA A 65 4.44 -2.79 6.34
N GLU A 66 4.96 -3.85 6.95
CA GLU A 66 4.66 -4.19 8.34
C GLU A 66 5.20 -3.14 9.32
N TYR A 67 6.41 -2.62 9.07
CA TYR A 67 6.96 -1.52 9.86
C TYR A 67 6.06 -0.28 9.80
N LEU A 68 5.65 0.15 8.60
CA LEU A 68 4.79 1.31 8.42
C LEU A 68 3.44 1.13 9.13
N LEU A 69 2.84 -0.06 9.06
CA LEU A 69 1.60 -0.39 9.78
C LEU A 69 1.77 -0.31 11.31
N GLN A 70 2.89 -0.79 11.84
CA GLN A 70 3.21 -0.68 13.27
C GLN A 70 3.36 0.77 13.73
N HIS A 71 3.72 1.68 12.82
CA HIS A 71 3.89 3.11 13.08
C HIS A 71 2.66 3.96 12.67
N GLY A 72 1.52 3.33 12.42
CA GLY A 72 0.25 4.03 12.20
C GLY A 72 -0.09 4.35 10.75
N ALA A 73 0.55 3.69 9.77
CA ALA A 73 0.05 3.68 8.40
C ALA A 73 -1.36 3.08 8.39
N ARG A 74 -2.26 3.68 7.62
CA ARG A 74 -3.60 3.14 7.40
C ARG A 74 -3.53 2.05 6.33
N ILE A 75 -4.01 0.85 6.67
CA ILE A 75 -4.06 -0.24 5.72
C ILE A 75 -5.00 0.08 4.56
N ASP A 76 -4.56 -0.21 3.33
CA ASP A 76 -5.39 -0.21 2.14
C ASP A 76 -5.59 -1.64 1.60
N LEU A 77 -6.45 -1.77 0.59
CA LEU A 77 -6.79 -3.06 -0.03
C LEU A 77 -5.57 -3.73 -0.70
N TYR A 78 -4.66 -2.95 -1.28
CA TYR A 78 -3.51 -3.44 -2.04
C TYR A 78 -2.42 -3.98 -1.13
N ALA A 79 -2.12 -3.27 -0.04
CA ALA A 79 -1.27 -3.73 1.04
C ALA A 79 -1.88 -4.95 1.75
N ALA A 80 -3.20 -4.96 1.99
CA ALA A 80 -3.88 -6.14 2.53
C ALA A 80 -3.71 -7.36 1.62
N ALA A 81 -3.81 -7.18 0.30
CA ALA A 81 -3.61 -8.24 -0.67
C ALA A 81 -2.17 -8.75 -0.70
N MET A 82 -1.17 -7.86 -0.75
CA MET A 82 0.25 -8.24 -0.70
C MET A 82 0.61 -8.94 0.62
N LEU A 83 0.07 -8.48 1.75
CA LEU A 83 0.33 -9.06 3.06
C LEU A 83 -0.46 -10.36 3.31
N GLY A 84 -1.27 -10.81 2.36
CA GLY A 84 -2.05 -12.05 2.52
C GLY A 84 -3.19 -11.96 3.54
N LYS A 85 -3.68 -10.75 3.85
CA LYS A 85 -4.77 -10.51 4.79
C LYS A 85 -6.13 -10.86 4.17
N LEU A 86 -6.34 -12.17 3.96
CA LEU A 86 -7.46 -12.72 3.21
C LEU A 86 -8.83 -12.23 3.69
N SER A 87 -9.05 -12.17 5.01
CA SER A 87 -10.33 -11.72 5.57
C SER A 87 -10.68 -10.27 5.21
N ILE A 88 -9.68 -9.38 5.16
CA ILE A 88 -9.87 -7.97 4.76
C ILE A 88 -10.23 -7.91 3.27
N VAL A 89 -9.45 -8.61 2.43
CA VAL A 89 -9.70 -8.64 0.98
C VAL A 89 -11.10 -9.20 0.68
N GLN A 90 -11.49 -10.29 1.35
CA GLN A 90 -12.82 -10.88 1.21
C GLN A 90 -13.93 -9.90 1.61
N ALA A 91 -13.78 -9.21 2.75
CA ALA A 91 -14.77 -8.27 3.24
C ALA A 91 -14.99 -7.11 2.26
N VAL A 92 -13.90 -6.52 1.74
CA VAL A 92 -13.99 -5.42 0.77
C VAL A 92 -14.63 -5.88 -0.55
N LEU A 93 -14.25 -7.06 -1.06
CA LEU A 93 -14.82 -7.57 -2.31
C LEU A 93 -16.27 -8.07 -2.16
N ALA A 94 -16.67 -8.48 -0.96
CA ALA A 94 -18.06 -8.83 -0.67
C ALA A 94 -18.95 -7.59 -0.61
N ASP A 95 -18.43 -6.46 -0.10
CA ASP A 95 -19.12 -5.16 -0.14
C ASP A 95 -19.22 -4.62 -1.56
N ASN A 96 -18.11 -4.62 -2.30
CA ASN A 96 -18.08 -4.17 -3.69
C ASN A 96 -17.10 -4.98 -4.54
N LEU A 97 -17.64 -5.89 -5.36
CA LEU A 97 -16.84 -6.76 -6.23
C LEU A 97 -16.00 -5.97 -7.25
N SER A 98 -16.44 -4.78 -7.67
CA SER A 98 -15.71 -3.96 -8.66
C SER A 98 -14.36 -3.43 -8.15
N GLU A 99 -14.11 -3.43 -6.84
CA GLU A 99 -12.81 -3.05 -6.28
C GLU A 99 -11.66 -3.92 -6.82
N LYS A 100 -11.94 -5.17 -7.22
CA LYS A 100 -10.93 -6.07 -7.80
C LYS A 100 -10.32 -5.54 -9.11
N ASP A 101 -11.07 -4.73 -9.83
CA ASP A 101 -10.72 -4.22 -11.18
C ASP A 101 -10.17 -2.79 -11.13
N LYS A 102 -10.17 -2.14 -9.95
CA LYS A 102 -9.58 -0.82 -9.79
C LYS A 102 -8.05 -0.93 -9.70
N PRO A 103 -7.31 -0.02 -10.35
CA PRO A 103 -5.86 0.02 -10.23
C PRO A 103 -5.41 0.64 -8.90
N GLY A 104 -4.33 0.12 -8.35
CA GLY A 104 -3.55 0.79 -7.30
C GLY A 104 -2.54 1.77 -7.91
N PRO A 105 -1.54 2.19 -7.12
CA PRO A 105 -0.44 3.04 -7.60
C PRO A 105 0.20 2.50 -8.87
N HIS A 106 0.63 3.39 -9.77
CA HIS A 106 1.25 3.09 -11.06
C HIS A 106 0.37 2.23 -11.99
N GLY A 107 -0.95 2.23 -11.79
CA GLY A 107 -1.87 1.38 -12.55
C GLY A 107 -1.80 -0.11 -12.18
N ILE A 108 -1.09 -0.48 -11.10
CA ILE A 108 -0.81 -1.87 -10.76
C ILE A 108 -2.05 -2.53 -10.16
N SER A 109 -2.47 -3.67 -10.72
CA SER A 109 -3.70 -4.35 -10.30
C SER A 109 -3.61 -4.96 -8.90
N LEU A 110 -4.78 -5.19 -8.29
CA LEU A 110 -4.89 -5.91 -7.01
C LEU A 110 -4.25 -7.30 -7.06
N MET A 111 -4.43 -8.02 -8.18
CA MET A 111 -3.80 -9.32 -8.42
C MET A 111 -2.26 -9.23 -8.45
N ALA A 112 -1.70 -8.17 -9.03
CA ALA A 112 -0.25 -7.98 -9.08
C ALA A 112 0.34 -7.76 -7.68
N HIS A 113 -0.32 -6.94 -6.85
CA HIS A 113 0.04 -6.78 -5.43
C HIS A 113 -0.01 -8.11 -4.66
N ALA A 114 -1.10 -8.87 -4.82
CA ALA A 114 -1.22 -10.18 -4.18
C ALA A 114 -0.08 -11.13 -4.59
N ARG A 115 0.32 -11.14 -5.87
CA ARG A 115 1.44 -11.96 -6.36
C ARG A 115 2.79 -11.55 -5.75
N LYS A 116 3.01 -10.25 -5.55
CA LYS A 116 4.21 -9.73 -4.88
C LYS A 116 4.32 -10.20 -3.43
N GLY A 117 3.20 -10.55 -2.80
CA GLY A 117 3.12 -11.14 -1.47
C GLY A 117 3.64 -12.57 -1.34
N GLY A 118 3.98 -13.26 -2.43
CA GLY A 118 4.58 -14.60 -2.37
C GLY A 118 3.67 -15.65 -1.74
N LYS A 119 4.25 -16.52 -0.90
CA LYS A 119 3.55 -17.69 -0.32
C LYS A 119 2.44 -17.26 0.64
N GLU A 120 2.67 -16.21 1.41
CA GLU A 120 1.75 -15.71 2.44
C GLU A 120 0.47 -15.14 1.82
N ALA A 121 0.54 -14.62 0.59
CA ALA A 121 -0.61 -14.12 -0.16
C ALA A 121 -1.25 -15.15 -1.10
N ALA A 122 -0.86 -16.43 -1.03
CA ALA A 122 -1.32 -17.47 -1.96
C ALA A 122 -2.86 -17.63 -1.96
N GLU A 123 -3.51 -17.58 -0.80
CA GLU A 123 -4.97 -17.70 -0.73
C GLU A 123 -5.69 -16.45 -1.26
N VAL A 124 -5.07 -15.26 -1.15
CA VAL A 124 -5.59 -14.05 -1.81
C VAL A 124 -5.52 -14.20 -3.34
N VAL A 125 -4.39 -14.68 -3.86
CA VAL A 125 -4.25 -14.97 -5.30
C VAL A 125 -5.29 -15.98 -5.78
N LYS A 126 -5.53 -17.04 -5.00
CA LYS A 126 -6.54 -18.06 -5.31
C LYS A 126 -7.96 -17.48 -5.32
N LEU A 127 -8.31 -16.65 -4.32
CA LEU A 127 -9.57 -15.93 -4.27
C LEU A 127 -9.77 -15.09 -5.54
N LEU A 128 -8.84 -14.18 -5.84
CA LEU A 128 -8.97 -13.29 -6.99
C LEU A 128 -9.09 -14.05 -8.31
N ARG A 129 -8.31 -15.13 -8.50
CA ARG A 129 -8.43 -16.01 -9.68
C ARG A 129 -9.80 -16.68 -9.80
N SER A 130 -10.45 -17.00 -8.68
CA SER A 130 -11.78 -17.61 -8.70
C SER A 130 -12.86 -16.64 -9.18
N LEU A 131 -12.65 -15.35 -8.93
CA LEU A 131 -13.57 -14.26 -9.32
C LEU A 131 -13.43 -13.86 -10.80
N ASP A 132 -12.28 -14.10 -11.42
CA ASP A 132 -12.06 -13.82 -12.85
C ASP A 132 -12.65 -14.90 -13.77
N LYS A 133 -13.05 -16.04 -13.23
CA LYS A 133 -13.78 -17.05 -13.99
C LYS A 133 -15.19 -16.52 -14.24
N LYS A 134 -15.46 -16.08 -15.48
CA LYS A 134 -16.83 -15.77 -15.91
C LYS A 134 -17.74 -16.96 -15.55
N PRO A 135 -18.93 -16.72 -14.96
CA PRO A 135 -19.94 -17.78 -14.90
C PRO A 135 -20.22 -18.26 -16.33
N LYS A 136 -20.30 -19.58 -16.51
CA LYS A 136 -20.72 -20.19 -17.77
C LYS A 136 -22.16 -19.80 -18.07
#